data_AF-A0A164SMQ9-F1
#
_entry.id   AF-A0A164SMQ9-F1
#
_cell.length_a   1.000
_cell.length_b   1.000
_cell.length_c   1.000
_cell.angle_alpha   90.00
_cell.angle_beta   90.00
_cell.angle_gamma   90.00
#
_symmetry.space_group_name_H-M   'P 1'
#
loop_
_entity.id
_entity.type
_entity.pdbx_description
1 polymer ?
#
loop_
_entity_poly.entity_id
_entity_poly.type
_entity_poly.pdbx_seq_one_letter_code
_entity_poly.pdbx_strand_id
1 'polypeptide(L)'
;MPDLPAAFGLDVSGVIEQVGEHVLNLEVGDHVYVDPHLTCDTCHQCRRGRSDLCRYNSLRGYAALTPDGPKLLNQHPLGGLSEYVVAADRNVAVLPKHLDLRTAARFGYLGTSFAALKKGGFAPGSTVLINGVTGTLGVAAVHQARCMYRCAGVGRAGISRSTRRRSSLTSDGV
;
A
#
# COMPACT_ATOMS: atom_id res chain seq x y z
N MET A 1 -8.42 9.35 12.93
CA MET A 1 -7.01 9.79 12.81
C MET A 1 -6.33 9.52 14.14
N PRO A 2 -5.00 9.41 14.20
CA PRO A 2 -4.29 9.30 15.49
C PRO A 2 -4.54 10.55 16.34
N ASP A 3 -4.63 10.35 17.67
CA ASP A 3 -4.84 11.44 18.62
C ASP A 3 -3.58 12.31 18.70
N LEU A 4 -3.75 13.63 18.81
CA LEU A 4 -2.62 14.55 18.92
C LEU A 4 -2.06 14.57 20.36
N PRO A 5 -0.73 14.69 20.55
CA PRO A 5 0.32 14.79 19.52
C PRO A 5 0.62 13.44 18.85
N ALA A 6 0.79 13.43 17.53
CA ALA A 6 1.08 12.22 16.75
C ALA A 6 2.22 12.44 15.74
N ALA A 7 3.05 11.42 15.55
CA ALA A 7 3.97 11.36 14.42
C ALA A 7 3.25 10.70 13.22
N PHE A 8 3.06 11.47 12.16
CA PHE A 8 2.45 10.96 10.93
C PHE A 8 3.47 10.19 10.09
N GLY A 9 3.01 9.60 8.99
CA GLY A 9 3.85 8.90 8.03
C GLY A 9 3.43 7.45 7.90
N LEU A 10 2.94 7.11 6.71
CA LEU A 10 2.41 5.78 6.41
C LEU A 10 3.51 4.85 5.91
N ASP A 11 4.32 5.36 5.00
CA ASP A 11 5.23 4.56 4.21
C ASP A 11 6.63 4.58 4.81
N VAL A 12 7.04 3.46 5.40
CA VAL A 12 8.32 3.34 6.11
C VAL A 12 9.20 2.31 5.45
N SER A 13 10.45 2.71 5.21
CA SER A 13 11.54 1.81 4.87
C SER A 13 12.77 2.26 5.62
N GLY A 14 13.57 1.31 6.09
CA GLY A 14 14.69 1.61 6.97
C GLY A 14 15.61 0.42 7.16
N VAL A 15 16.41 0.51 8.21
CA VAL A 15 17.29 -0.56 8.67
C VAL A 15 16.81 -1.01 10.05
N ILE A 16 16.77 -2.31 10.30
CA ILE A 16 16.43 -2.85 11.62
C ILE A 16 17.53 -2.46 12.62
N GLU A 17 17.17 -1.68 13.63
CA GLU A 17 18.06 -1.31 14.74
C GLU A 17 18.03 -2.36 15.85
N GLN A 18 16.84 -2.88 16.18
CA GLN A 18 16.66 -3.85 17.25
C GLN A 18 15.57 -4.87 16.88
N VAL A 19 15.76 -6.11 17.32
CA VAL A 19 14.84 -7.23 17.13
C VAL A 19 14.37 -7.73 18.50
N GLY A 20 13.08 -8.07 18.61
CA GLY A 20 12.52 -8.64 19.84
C GLY A 20 12.96 -10.09 20.07
N GLU A 21 13.00 -10.52 21.33
CA GLU A 21 13.51 -11.84 21.75
C GLU A 21 12.86 -13.03 21.02
N HIS A 22 11.57 -12.92 20.68
CA HIS A 22 10.81 -14.00 20.05
C HIS A 22 10.71 -13.90 18.51
N VAL A 23 11.40 -12.93 17.89
CA VAL A 23 11.43 -12.79 16.44
C VAL A 23 12.54 -13.67 15.87
N LEU A 24 12.18 -14.54 14.92
CA LEU A 24 13.08 -15.60 14.44
C LEU A 24 13.73 -15.30 13.09
N ASN A 25 13.09 -14.49 12.25
CA ASN A 25 13.41 -14.38 10.81
C ASN A 25 13.90 -12.99 10.38
N LEU A 26 14.30 -12.15 11.35
CA LEU A 26 14.75 -10.78 11.10
C LEU A 26 16.03 -10.53 11.88
N GLU A 27 16.97 -9.81 11.28
CA GLU A 27 18.26 -9.51 11.90
C GLU A 27 18.52 -8.01 11.94
N VAL A 28 19.27 -7.56 12.96
CA VAL A 28 19.76 -6.18 13.01
C VAL A 28 20.61 -5.89 11.77
N GLY A 29 20.39 -4.74 11.16
CA GLY A 29 21.03 -4.35 9.91
C GLY A 29 20.24 -4.71 8.65
N ASP A 30 19.16 -5.47 8.72
CA ASP A 30 18.32 -5.76 7.56
C ASP A 30 17.66 -4.50 7.00
N HIS A 31 17.73 -4.35 5.68
CA HIS A 31 16.98 -3.32 4.97
C HIS A 31 15.55 -3.80 4.85
N VAL A 32 14.58 -2.97 5.24
CA VAL A 32 13.19 -3.40 5.33
C VAL A 32 12.24 -2.34 4.82
N TYR A 33 11.09 -2.81 4.33
CA TYR A 33 9.87 -2.03 4.22
C TYR A 33 8.90 -2.46 5.31
N VAL A 34 8.19 -1.52 5.91
CA VAL A 34 7.17 -1.81 6.92
C VAL A 34 5.79 -1.59 6.33
N ASP A 35 5.01 -2.66 6.26
CA ASP A 35 3.59 -2.60 5.94
C ASP A 35 2.86 -1.78 7.03
N PRO A 36 2.21 -0.66 6.68
CA PRO A 36 1.49 0.17 7.64
C PRO A 36 0.21 -0.46 8.20
N HIS A 37 -0.25 -1.59 7.66
CA HIS A 37 -1.53 -2.18 8.02
C HIS A 37 -1.53 -2.75 9.44
N LEU A 38 -2.19 -2.06 10.36
CA LEU A 38 -2.36 -2.48 11.75
C LEU A 38 -3.67 -3.27 11.89
N THR A 39 -3.54 -4.49 12.39
CA THR A 39 -4.64 -5.41 12.68
C THR A 39 -4.43 -6.12 14.00
N CYS A 40 -5.51 -6.67 14.59
CA CYS A 40 -5.42 -7.36 15.88
C CYS A 40 -4.94 -8.82 15.78
N ASP A 41 -4.87 -9.37 14.56
CA ASP A 41 -4.39 -10.71 14.17
C ASP A 41 -5.06 -11.93 14.81
N THR A 42 -5.96 -11.70 15.75
CA THR A 42 -6.60 -12.74 16.58
C THR A 42 -8.07 -12.92 16.25
N CYS A 43 -8.72 -11.92 15.63
CA CYS A 43 -10.14 -12.00 15.30
C CYS A 43 -10.43 -13.00 14.16
N HIS A 44 -11.70 -13.37 14.00
CA HIS A 44 -12.14 -14.33 12.97
C HIS A 44 -11.68 -13.93 11.56
N GLN A 45 -11.76 -12.64 11.22
CA GLN A 45 -11.39 -12.14 9.89
C GLN A 45 -9.88 -12.26 9.65
N CYS A 46 -9.06 -11.81 10.61
CA CYS A 46 -7.60 -11.95 10.51
C CYS A 46 -7.17 -13.41 10.36
N ARG A 47 -7.71 -14.32 11.18
CA ARG A 47 -7.37 -15.75 11.13
C ARG A 47 -7.75 -16.45 9.83
N ARG A 48 -8.64 -15.86 9.02
CA ARG A 48 -9.01 -16.37 7.68
C ARG A 48 -8.33 -15.63 6.53
N GLY A 49 -7.30 -14.81 6.83
CA GLY A 49 -6.58 -14.03 5.83
C GLY A 49 -7.36 -12.83 5.31
N ARG A 50 -8.41 -12.39 6.02
CA ARG A 50 -9.25 -11.22 5.70
C ARG A 50 -8.97 -10.07 6.66
N SER A 51 -7.69 -9.73 6.82
CA SER A 51 -7.24 -8.60 7.65
C SER A 51 -7.85 -7.27 7.21
N ASP A 52 -8.23 -7.13 5.93
CA ASP A 52 -8.98 -6.01 5.39
C ASP A 52 -10.32 -5.76 6.11
N LEU A 53 -10.93 -6.82 6.65
CA LEU A 53 -12.20 -6.78 7.40
C LEU A 53 -11.99 -6.81 8.92
N CYS A 54 -10.76 -6.59 9.42
CA CYS A 54 -10.48 -6.55 10.84
C CYS A 54 -11.28 -5.43 11.52
N ARG A 55 -11.92 -5.71 12.66
CA ARG A 55 -12.64 -4.70 13.48
C ARG A 55 -11.74 -3.55 13.95
N TYR A 56 -10.44 -3.81 14.08
CA TYR A 56 -9.43 -2.85 14.53
C TYR A 56 -8.57 -2.32 13.36
N ASN A 57 -8.98 -2.55 12.12
CA ASN A 57 -8.21 -2.18 10.94
C ASN A 57 -7.84 -0.69 10.95
N SER A 58 -6.54 -0.43 10.89
CA SER A 58 -5.93 0.90 10.91
C SER A 58 -4.67 0.96 10.04
N LEU A 59 -4.30 2.17 9.65
CA LEU A 59 -3.08 2.49 8.92
C LEU A 59 -2.19 3.35 9.80
N ARG A 60 -1.01 2.82 10.16
CA ARG A 60 -0.04 3.49 11.04
C ARG A 60 0.24 4.92 10.58
N GLY A 61 0.32 5.86 11.53
CA GLY A 61 0.66 7.25 11.24
C GLY A 61 -0.30 7.96 10.28
N TYR A 62 -1.51 7.44 10.05
CA TYR A 62 -2.46 7.99 9.09
C TYR A 62 -3.90 7.99 9.59
N ALA A 63 -4.58 6.83 9.57
CA ALA A 63 -6.01 6.79 9.83
C ALA A 63 -6.48 5.42 10.36
N ALA A 64 -7.48 5.46 11.23
CA ALA A 64 -8.26 4.29 11.57
C ALA A 64 -9.27 4.06 10.45
N LEU A 65 -9.37 2.82 9.97
CA LEU A 65 -10.31 2.44 8.90
C LEU A 65 -11.62 1.87 9.47
N THR A 66 -11.68 1.72 10.79
CA THR A 66 -12.81 1.13 11.52
C THR A 66 -13.04 1.86 12.85
N PRO A 67 -14.24 1.78 13.46
CA PRO A 67 -14.55 2.47 14.70
C PRO A 67 -13.64 2.11 15.88
N ASP A 68 -13.21 0.84 15.98
CA ASP A 68 -12.29 0.38 17.03
C ASP A 68 -10.81 0.54 16.64
N GLY A 69 -10.51 0.89 15.39
CA GLY A 69 -9.16 1.10 14.89
C GLY A 69 -8.29 2.09 15.68
N PRO A 70 -8.82 3.18 16.27
CA PRO A 70 -8.02 4.09 17.10
C PRO A 70 -7.31 3.40 18.26
N LYS A 71 -7.84 2.29 18.80
CA LYS A 71 -7.18 1.51 19.85
C LYS A 71 -5.81 0.99 19.41
N LEU A 72 -5.69 0.50 18.17
CA LEU A 72 -4.40 0.06 17.63
C LEU A 72 -3.48 1.23 17.26
N LEU A 73 -4.03 2.34 16.77
CA LEU A 73 -3.20 3.53 16.51
C LEU A 73 -2.54 4.06 17.78
N ASN A 74 -3.28 4.09 18.89
CA ASN A 74 -2.77 4.59 20.16
C ASN A 74 -1.72 3.65 20.78
N GLN A 75 -1.73 2.36 20.43
CA GLN A 75 -0.67 1.41 20.76
C GLN A 75 0.57 1.55 19.86
N HIS A 76 0.43 2.15 18.67
CA HIS A 76 1.49 2.39 17.69
C HIS A 76 1.54 3.88 17.30
N PRO A 77 1.87 4.78 18.24
CA PRO A 77 1.72 6.22 18.06
C PRO A 77 2.74 6.84 17.08
N LEU A 78 3.82 6.11 16.76
CA LEU A 78 4.88 6.57 15.87
C LEU A 78 4.63 6.12 14.43
N GLY A 79 4.37 7.09 13.55
CA GLY A 79 4.40 6.93 12.09
C GLY A 79 5.79 7.17 11.50
N GLY A 80 5.92 7.04 10.18
CA GLY A 80 7.18 7.11 9.44
C GLY A 80 7.93 8.44 9.41
N LEU A 81 7.33 9.54 9.87
CA LEU A 81 8.01 10.83 10.06
C LEU A 81 8.68 10.90 11.45
N SER A 82 9.24 9.77 11.89
CA SER A 82 10.07 9.63 13.08
C SER A 82 11.36 8.91 12.72
N GLU A 83 12.38 9.03 13.57
CA GLU A 83 13.65 8.32 13.38
C GLU A 83 13.50 6.81 13.59
N TYR A 84 12.55 6.41 14.45
CA TYR A 84 12.27 5.01 14.78
C TYR A 84 10.78 4.73 14.78
N VAL A 85 10.41 3.52 14.32
CA VAL A 85 9.07 2.96 14.46
C VAL A 85 9.15 1.53 14.96
N VAL A 86 8.18 1.13 15.79
CA VAL A 86 8.04 -0.27 16.22
C VAL A 86 7.03 -0.96 15.30
N ALA A 87 7.42 -2.09 14.72
CA ALA A 87 6.55 -2.92 13.89
C ALA A 87 6.54 -4.35 14.39
N ALA A 88 5.41 -5.03 14.24
CA ALA A 88 5.37 -6.47 14.35
C ALA A 88 6.18 -7.08 13.20
N ASP A 89 6.89 -8.17 13.47
CA ASP A 89 7.69 -8.92 12.50
C ASP A 89 6.91 -9.27 11.22
N ARG A 90 5.64 -9.66 11.33
CA ARG A 90 4.77 -9.97 10.19
C ARG A 90 4.56 -8.78 9.23
N ASN A 91 4.72 -7.55 9.72
CA ASN A 91 4.57 -6.33 8.95
C ASN A 91 5.89 -5.88 8.33
N VAL A 92 6.97 -6.63 8.52
CA VAL A 92 8.31 -6.29 8.04
C VAL A 92 8.64 -7.15 6.83
N ALA A 93 8.91 -6.51 5.71
CA ALA A 93 9.39 -7.17 4.50
C ALA A 93 10.88 -6.85 4.30
N VAL A 94 11.73 -7.89 4.33
CA VAL A 94 13.17 -7.75 4.06
C VAL A 94 13.41 -7.41 2.58
N LEU A 95 14.31 -6.45 2.37
CA LEU A 95 14.66 -5.90 1.07
C LEU A 95 16.09 -6.31 0.67
N PRO A 96 16.37 -6.47 -0.63
CA PRO A 96 17.74 -6.58 -1.10
C PRO A 96 18.58 -5.35 -0.70
N LYS A 97 19.80 -5.57 -0.21
CA LYS A 97 20.68 -4.49 0.29
C LYS A 97 21.00 -3.41 -0.76
N HIS A 98 20.95 -3.76 -2.04
CA HIS A 98 21.20 -2.84 -3.15
C HIS A 98 20.00 -1.96 -3.52
N LEU A 99 18.82 -2.21 -2.94
CA LEU A 99 17.64 -1.38 -3.16
C LEU A 99 17.72 -0.12 -2.31
N ASP A 100 17.67 1.04 -2.96
CA ASP A 100 17.59 2.33 -2.29
C ASP A 100 16.34 2.44 -1.41
N LEU A 101 16.54 2.76 -0.13
CA LEU A 101 15.45 2.85 0.86
C LEU A 101 14.45 3.95 0.49
N ARG A 102 14.88 5.09 -0.06
CA ARG A 102 13.95 6.16 -0.47
C ARG A 102 12.98 5.69 -1.55
N THR A 103 13.46 4.81 -2.43
CA THR A 103 12.64 4.16 -3.45
C THR A 103 11.74 3.08 -2.83
N ALA A 104 12.26 2.29 -1.90
CA ALA A 104 11.50 1.24 -1.20
C ALA A 104 10.32 1.79 -0.38
N ALA A 105 10.41 3.01 0.15
CA ALA A 105 9.28 3.68 0.80
C ALA A 105 8.03 3.74 -0.09
N ARG A 106 8.16 3.66 -1.43
CA ARG A 106 7.00 3.71 -2.34
C ARG A 106 6.23 2.39 -2.45
N PHE A 107 6.68 1.33 -1.77
CA PHE A 107 6.09 -0.01 -1.90
C PHE A 107 4.62 -0.07 -1.48
N GLY A 108 4.16 0.76 -0.55
CA GLY A 108 2.74 0.84 -0.17
C GLY A 108 1.84 1.22 -1.34
N TYR A 109 2.29 2.15 -2.19
CA TYR A 109 1.57 2.53 -3.40
C TYR A 109 1.60 1.43 -4.46
N LEU A 110 2.76 0.78 -4.65
CA LEU A 110 2.86 -0.37 -5.56
C LEU A 110 1.92 -1.50 -5.13
N GLY A 111 1.88 -1.81 -3.83
CA GLY A 111 1.00 -2.82 -3.24
C GLY A 111 -0.48 -2.48 -3.43
N THR A 112 -0.85 -1.21 -3.23
CA THR A 112 -2.23 -0.74 -3.42
C THR A 112 -2.69 -0.91 -4.87
N SER A 113 -1.88 -0.47 -5.84
CA SER A 113 -2.18 -0.65 -7.27
C SER A 113 -2.28 -2.12 -7.66
N PHE A 114 -1.36 -2.95 -7.13
CA PHE A 114 -1.36 -4.38 -7.38
C PHE A 114 -2.62 -5.05 -6.82
N ALA A 115 -3.02 -4.71 -5.60
CA ALA A 115 -4.23 -5.23 -4.98
C ALA A 115 -5.49 -4.86 -5.78
N ALA A 116 -5.57 -3.63 -6.31
CA ALA A 116 -6.67 -3.21 -7.18
C ALA A 116 -6.73 -4.03 -8.47
N LEU A 117 -5.59 -4.25 -9.12
CA LEU A 117 -5.50 -5.06 -10.34
C LEU A 117 -5.83 -6.53 -10.10
N LYS A 118 -5.41 -7.10 -8.97
CA LYS A 118 -5.75 -8.47 -8.58
C LYS A 118 -7.25 -8.64 -8.30
N LYS A 119 -7.87 -7.65 -7.63
CA LYS A 119 -9.32 -7.62 -7.40
C LYS A 119 -10.13 -7.46 -8.70
N GLY A 120 -9.56 -6.80 -9.71
CA GLY A 120 -10.19 -6.66 -11.02
C GLY A 120 -10.32 -7.97 -11.79
N GLY A 121 -9.51 -8.99 -11.49
CA GLY A 121 -9.68 -10.34 -12.05
C GLY A 121 -9.53 -10.40 -13.57
N PHE A 122 -8.68 -9.55 -14.16
CA PHE A 122 -8.51 -9.46 -15.62
C PHE A 122 -7.82 -10.70 -16.20
N ALA A 123 -8.16 -11.05 -17.44
CA ALA A 123 -7.47 -12.08 -18.21
C ALA A 123 -6.34 -11.48 -19.06
N PRO A 124 -5.32 -12.27 -19.45
CA PRO A 124 -4.35 -11.81 -20.45
C PRO A 124 -5.01 -11.31 -21.74
N GLY A 125 -4.53 -10.19 -22.29
CA GLY A 125 -5.11 -9.51 -23.44
C GLY A 125 -6.24 -8.53 -23.11
N SER A 126 -6.65 -8.41 -21.84
CA SER A 126 -7.69 -7.45 -21.43
C SER A 126 -7.26 -6.00 -21.69
N THR A 127 -8.21 -5.16 -22.08
CA THR A 127 -8.06 -3.70 -22.10
C THR A 127 -8.48 -3.12 -20.76
N VAL A 128 -7.58 -2.36 -20.12
CA VAL A 128 -7.80 -1.79 -18.78
C VAL A 128 -7.74 -0.26 -18.85
N LEU A 129 -8.78 0.40 -18.36
CA LEU A 129 -8.80 1.85 -18.18
C LEU A 129 -8.19 2.22 -16.83
N ILE A 130 -7.14 3.05 -16.82
CA ILE A 130 -6.50 3.54 -15.60
C ILE A 130 -6.77 5.04 -15.47
N ASN A 131 -7.70 5.40 -14.59
CA ASN A 131 -7.98 6.79 -14.27
C ASN A 131 -6.89 7.38 -13.36
N GLY A 132 -6.42 8.59 -13.66
CA GLY A 132 -5.35 9.24 -12.88
C GLY A 132 -3.96 8.65 -13.13
N VAL A 133 -3.64 8.32 -14.38
CA VAL A 133 -2.40 7.63 -14.76
C VAL A 133 -1.11 8.30 -14.29
N THR A 134 -1.09 9.63 -14.15
CA THR A 134 0.10 10.40 -13.77
C THR A 134 0.36 10.39 -12.26
N GLY A 135 -0.58 9.92 -11.45
CA GLY A 135 -0.38 9.74 -10.01
C GLY A 135 0.45 8.49 -9.72
N THR A 136 1.03 8.41 -8.52
CA THR A 136 1.90 7.30 -8.09
C THR A 136 1.24 5.93 -8.28
N LEU A 137 -0.04 5.82 -7.90
CA LEU A 137 -0.82 4.59 -8.09
C LEU A 137 -1.06 4.28 -9.58
N GLY A 138 -1.36 5.31 -10.38
CA GLY A 138 -1.67 5.15 -11.80
C GLY A 138 -0.46 4.66 -12.59
N VAL A 139 0.72 5.26 -12.36
CA VAL A 139 1.96 4.83 -12.99
C VAL A 139 2.28 3.38 -12.60
N ALA A 140 2.20 3.06 -11.31
CA ALA A 140 2.41 1.70 -10.82
C ALA A 140 1.44 0.70 -11.46
N ALA A 141 0.15 1.05 -11.54
CA ALA A 141 -0.88 0.19 -12.13
C ALA A 141 -0.63 -0.05 -13.62
N VAL A 142 -0.14 0.94 -14.38
CA VAL A 142 0.23 0.76 -15.79
C VAL A 142 1.33 -0.27 -15.94
N HIS A 143 2.41 -0.13 -15.17
CA HIS A 143 3.53 -1.07 -15.22
C HIS A 143 3.07 -2.48 -14.84
N GLN A 144 2.32 -2.61 -13.75
CA GLN A 144 1.82 -3.90 -13.25
C GLN A 144 0.83 -4.55 -14.21
N ALA A 145 -0.11 -3.80 -14.79
CA ALA A 145 -1.10 -4.34 -15.73
C ALA A 145 -0.44 -4.91 -16.99
N ARG A 146 0.59 -4.23 -17.51
CA ARG A 146 1.36 -4.74 -18.66
C ARG A 146 2.08 -6.04 -18.35
N CYS A 147 2.68 -6.15 -17.16
CA CYS A 147 3.38 -7.36 -16.73
C CYS A 147 2.42 -8.53 -16.46
N MET A 148 1.29 -8.28 -15.78
CA MET A 148 0.37 -9.34 -15.34
C MET A 148 -0.55 -9.84 -16.46
N TYR A 149 -0.99 -8.95 -17.35
CA TYR A 149 -2.10 -9.26 -18.26
C TYR A 149 -1.77 -8.99 -19.73
N ARG A 150 -0.52 -8.62 -20.08
CA ARG A 150 -0.13 -8.33 -21.47
C ARG A 150 -1.13 -7.38 -22.18
N CYS A 151 -1.61 -6.37 -21.45
CA CYS A 151 -2.64 -5.45 -21.91
C CYS A 151 -2.22 -4.71 -23.19
N ALA A 152 -3.13 -4.62 -24.16
CA ALA A 152 -2.90 -3.99 -25.45
C ALA A 152 -3.14 -2.46 -25.46
N GLY A 153 -3.74 -1.87 -24.42
CA GLY A 153 -4.01 -0.43 -24.37
C GLY A 153 -4.15 0.12 -22.95
N VAL A 154 -3.66 1.35 -22.76
CA VAL A 154 -3.83 2.15 -21.53
C VAL A 154 -4.55 3.44 -21.91
N GLY A 155 -5.81 3.57 -21.50
CA GLY A 155 -6.58 4.79 -21.70
C GLY A 155 -6.32 5.82 -20.59
N ARG A 156 -6.19 7.10 -20.95
CA ARG A 156 -6.19 8.23 -19.99
C ARG A 156 -7.60 8.80 -19.89
N ALA A 157 -8.18 8.84 -18.70
CA ALA A 157 -9.31 9.72 -18.41
C ALA A 157 -8.77 11.02 -17.82
N GLY A 158 -8.89 12.13 -18.56
CA GLY A 158 -8.61 13.46 -18.04
C GLY A 158 -9.78 13.95 -17.19
N ILE A 159 -9.49 14.51 -16.01
CA ILE A 159 -10.52 15.25 -15.25
C ILE A 159 -10.66 16.62 -15.93
N SER A 160 -11.61 16.75 -16.86
CA SER A 160 -12.00 18.08 -17.34
C SER A 160 -12.91 18.72 -16.29
N ARG A 161 -12.43 19.76 -15.59
CA ARG A 161 -13.34 20.75 -14.98
C ARG A 161 -13.97 21.57 -16.11
N SER A 162 -14.94 20.99 -16.82
CA SER A 162 -15.69 21.65 -17.88
C SER A 162 -16.84 20.74 -18.31
N THR A 163 -18.06 21.25 -18.17
CA THR A 163 -19.32 20.66 -18.62
C THR A 163 -19.46 20.52 -20.14
N ARG A 164 -18.38 20.50 -20.94
CA ARG A 164 -18.44 20.27 -22.39
C ARG A 164 -17.18 19.57 -22.93
N ARG A 165 -17.32 18.28 -23.23
CA ARG A 165 -17.02 17.62 -24.53
C ARG A 165 -17.03 16.09 -24.36
N ARG A 166 -18.20 15.48 -24.54
CA ARG A 166 -18.34 14.05 -24.94
C ARG A 166 -18.34 14.03 -26.46
N SER A 167 -17.21 13.77 -27.13
CA SER A 167 -17.25 13.38 -28.56
C SER A 167 -15.92 12.85 -29.15
N SER A 168 -14.93 12.37 -28.40
CA SER A 168 -13.68 11.91 -29.05
C SER A 168 -12.93 10.76 -28.36
N LEU A 169 -13.64 9.82 -27.72
CA LEU A 169 -13.01 8.61 -27.17
C LEU A 169 -13.53 7.31 -27.77
N THR A 170 -14.11 7.38 -28.98
CA THR A 170 -14.45 6.19 -29.77
C THR A 170 -13.97 6.37 -31.21
N SER A 171 -12.70 6.10 -31.46
CA SER A 171 -12.22 5.53 -32.72
C SER A 171 -10.74 5.12 -32.54
N ASP A 172 -10.42 3.95 -33.10
CA ASP A 172 -9.09 3.35 -33.32
C ASP A 172 -8.57 2.48 -32.16
N GLY A 173 -8.52 1.14 -32.25
CA GLY A 173 -8.76 0.24 -33.36
C GLY A 173 -8.81 -1.22 -32.86
N VAL A 174 -9.24 -2.10 -33.76
CA VAL A 174 -9.28 -3.56 -33.67
C VAL A 174 -7.91 -4.15 -33.34
#